data_AF-V5HJJ4-F1
#
_entry.id   AF-V5HJJ4-F1
#
_cell.length_a   1.000
_cell.length_b   1.000
_cell.length_c   1.000
_cell.angle_alpha   90.00
_cell.angle_beta   90.00
_cell.angle_gamma   90.00
#
_symmetry.space_group_name_H-M   'P 1'
#
loop_
_entity.id
_entity.type
_entity.pdbx_description
1 polymer ?
#
loop_
_entity_poly.entity_id
_entity_poly.type
_entity_poly.pdbx_seq_one_letter_code
_entity_poly.pdbx_strand_id
1 'polypeptide(L)'
;MVEDLLQREVEAKAKLVELKEHIEQIVREEKAKSDTYITMEKLDAAIEFAIEHPVSYSYATRPKRDNQRCGKGPRPLRRCSLSRSRHRTS
;
A
#
# COMPACT_ATOMS: atom_id res chain seq x y z
N MET A 1 -1.65 39.87 29.00
CA MET A 1 -2.00 38.72 29.86
C MET A 1 -3.41 38.22 29.59
N VAL A 2 -4.44 39.10 29.63
CA VAL A 2 -5.82 38.69 29.28
C VAL A 2 -6.00 38.53 27.77
N GLU A 3 -5.33 39.36 26.95
CA GLU A 3 -5.36 39.22 25.49
C GLU A 3 -4.73 37.90 25.01
N ASP A 4 -3.62 37.47 25.65
CA ASP A 4 -2.94 36.21 25.32
C ASP A 4 -3.80 34.97 25.61
N LEU A 5 -4.65 35.06 26.65
CA LEU A 5 -5.63 34.02 27.00
C LEU A 5 -6.74 33.93 25.96
N LEU A 6 -7.28 35.07 25.53
CA LEU A 6 -8.30 35.15 24.49
C LEU A 6 -7.80 34.61 23.14
N GLN A 7 -6.56 34.91 22.78
CA GLN A 7 -5.98 34.45 21.52
C GLN A 7 -5.80 32.92 21.49
N ARG A 8 -5.38 32.32 22.61
CA ARG A 8 -5.30 30.85 22.76
C ARG A 8 -6.65 30.17 22.66
N GLU A 9 -7.72 30.78 23.17
CA GLU A 9 -9.06 30.24 23.04
C GLU A 9 -9.56 30.24 21.60
N VAL A 10 -9.27 31.31 20.85
CA VAL A 10 -9.63 31.41 19.42
C VAL A 10 -8.86 30.37 18.61
N GLU A 11 -7.56 30.21 18.86
CA GLU A 11 -6.73 29.19 18.20
C GLU A 11 -7.17 27.76 18.54
N ALA A 12 -7.55 27.49 19.80
CA ALA A 12 -8.07 26.20 20.21
C ALA A 12 -9.39 25.87 19.51
N LYS A 13 -10.29 26.86 19.38
CA LYS A 13 -11.56 26.70 18.65
C LYS A 13 -11.32 26.45 17.16
N ALA A 14 -10.36 27.13 16.53
CA ALA A 14 -10.00 26.89 15.14
C ALA A 14 -9.49 25.46 14.91
N LYS A 15 -8.55 24.99 15.74
CA LYS A 15 -8.02 23.62 15.67
C LYS A 15 -9.10 22.56 15.87
N LEU A 16 -10.09 22.82 16.72
CA LEU A 16 -11.22 21.90 16.92
C LEU A 16 -12.12 21.79 15.67
N VAL A 17 -12.25 22.86 14.88
CA VAL A 17 -13.00 22.82 13.62
C VAL A 17 -12.23 22.01 12.58
N GLU A 18 -10.93 22.28 12.40
CA GLU A 18 -10.08 21.52 11.48
C GLU A 18 -10.05 20.02 11.81
N LEU A 19 -9.96 19.67 13.10
CA LEU A 19 -10.00 18.27 13.54
C LEU A 19 -11.34 17.61 13.24
N LYS A 20 -12.47 18.32 13.38
CA LYS A 20 -13.78 17.79 13.04
C LYS A 20 -13.88 17.48 11.55
N GLU A 21 -13.46 18.40 10.69
CA GLU A 21 -13.47 18.21 9.23
C GLU A 21 -12.59 17.03 8.82
N HIS A 22 -11.41 16.89 9.44
CA HIS A 22 -10.50 15.77 9.20
C HIS A 22 -11.10 14.42 9.63
N ILE A 23 -11.74 14.36 10.81
CA ILE A 23 -12.42 13.15 11.27
C ILE A 23 -13.58 12.79 10.32
N GLU A 24 -14.38 13.75 9.89
CA GLU A 24 -15.45 13.52 8.92
C GLU A 24 -14.94 13.02 7.58
N GLN A 25 -13.77 13.49 7.14
CA GLN A 25 -13.12 12.96 5.95
C GLN A 25 -12.71 11.50 6.13
N ILE A 26 -12.05 11.15 7.24
CA ILE A 26 -11.68 9.77 7.54
C ILE A 26 -12.91 8.86 7.55
N VAL A 27 -13.98 9.28 8.23
CA VAL A 27 -15.22 8.48 8.32
C VAL A 27 -15.86 8.28 6.94
N ARG A 28 -15.82 9.29 6.06
CA ARG A 28 -16.31 9.15 4.68
C ARG A 28 -15.47 8.17 3.88
N GLU A 29 -14.15 8.25 3.97
CA GLU A 29 -13.25 7.34 3.27
C GLU A 29 -13.39 5.90 3.77
N GLU A 30 -13.54 5.71 5.07
CA GLU A 30 -13.72 4.38 5.67
C GLU A 30 -15.05 3.76 5.27
N LYS A 31 -16.14 4.56 5.24
CA LYS A 31 -17.43 4.10 4.73
C LYS A 31 -17.38 3.71 3.26
N ALA A 32 -16.59 4.41 2.44
CA ALA A 32 -16.39 4.02 1.05
C ALA A 32 -15.56 2.72 0.93
N LYS A 33 -14.59 2.51 1.83
CA LYS A 33 -13.77 1.28 1.87
C LYS A 33 -14.52 0.10 2.46
N SER A 34 -15.50 0.33 3.33
CA SER A 34 -16.17 -0.75 4.06
C SER A 34 -16.89 -1.76 3.18
N ASP A 35 -17.32 -1.33 2.00
CA ASP A 35 -17.97 -2.19 1.01
C ASP A 35 -17.02 -3.28 0.44
N THR A 36 -15.72 -3.00 0.49
CA THR A 36 -14.65 -3.87 -0.02
C THR A 36 -14.08 -4.82 1.03
N TYR A 37 -14.46 -4.70 2.30
CA TYR A 37 -14.01 -5.62 3.34
C TYR A 37 -14.57 -7.04 3.14
N ILE A 38 -13.75 -8.01 3.53
CA ILE A 38 -14.09 -9.42 3.48
C ILE A 38 -15.01 -9.73 4.68
N THR A 39 -16.29 -9.97 4.40
CA THR A 39 -17.25 -10.52 5.37
C THR A 39 -17.30 -12.05 5.24
N MET A 40 -17.93 -12.74 6.20
CA MET A 40 -18.06 -14.21 6.15
C MET A 40 -18.74 -14.71 4.87
N GLU A 41 -19.65 -13.92 4.31
CA GLU A 41 -20.37 -14.23 3.07
C GLU A 41 -19.49 -14.09 1.82
N LYS A 42 -18.49 -13.20 1.85
CA LYS A 42 -17.59 -12.92 0.71
C LYS A 42 -16.25 -13.67 0.82
N LEU A 43 -16.09 -14.52 1.83
CA LEU A 43 -14.81 -15.11 2.21
C LEU A 43 -14.26 -16.03 1.11
N ASP A 44 -15.07 -16.95 0.60
CA ASP A 44 -14.63 -17.90 -0.44
C ASP A 44 -14.27 -17.18 -1.75
N ALA A 45 -15.10 -16.23 -2.18
CA ALA A 45 -14.85 -15.43 -3.37
C ALA A 45 -13.57 -14.58 -3.27
N ALA A 46 -13.27 -14.06 -2.08
CA ALA A 46 -12.04 -13.31 -1.84
C ALA A 46 -10.79 -14.21 -1.92
N ILE A 47 -10.89 -15.46 -1.44
CA ILE A 47 -9.80 -16.44 -1.52
C ILE A 47 -9.52 -16.82 -2.98
N GLU A 48 -10.56 -17.15 -3.75
CA GLU A 48 -10.42 -17.50 -5.17
C GLU A 48 -9.78 -16.35 -5.96
N PHE A 49 -10.27 -15.13 -5.75
CA PHE A 49 -9.73 -13.93 -6.40
C PHE A 49 -8.23 -13.71 -6.09
N ALA A 50 -7.82 -13.90 -4.84
CA ALA A 50 -6.43 -13.71 -4.41
C ALA A 50 -5.48 -14.75 -5.01
N ILE A 51 -5.95 -15.99 -5.22
CA ILE A 51 -5.17 -17.05 -5.86
C ILE A 51 -4.96 -16.75 -7.35
N GLU A 52 -6.01 -16.28 -8.03
CA GLU A 52 -5.95 -15.92 -9.45
C GLU A 52 -5.10 -14.68 -9.71
N HIS A 53 -5.06 -13.73 -8.77
CA HIS A 53 -4.44 -12.41 -8.93
C HIS A 53 -3.33 -12.16 -7.89
N PRO A 54 -2.17 -12.82 -8.01
CA PRO A 54 -1.07 -12.62 -7.06
C PRO A 54 -0.47 -11.21 -7.18
N VAL A 55 -0.45 -10.47 -6.07
CA VAL A 55 0.14 -9.14 -5.98
C VAL A 55 1.63 -9.25 -5.61
N SER A 56 2.53 -8.71 -6.43
CA SER A 56 3.96 -8.65 -6.12
C SER A 56 4.35 -7.29 -5.55
N TYR A 57 4.88 -7.26 -4.33
CA TYR A 57 5.43 -6.08 -3.68
C TYR A 57 6.94 -5.92 -3.89
N SER A 58 7.51 -6.54 -4.93
CA SER A 58 8.94 -6.40 -5.24
C SER A 58 9.22 -5.03 -5.87
N TYR A 59 9.70 -4.07 -5.08
CA TYR A 59 10.23 -2.80 -5.56
C TYR A 59 11.68 -2.61 -5.11
N ALA A 60 12.51 -2.05 -5.98
CA ALA A 60 13.90 -1.72 -5.67
C ALA A 60 14.04 -0.20 -5.52
N THR A 61 14.49 0.27 -4.35
CA THR A 61 14.80 1.68 -4.10
C THR A 61 16.25 1.95 -4.48
N ARG A 62 16.50 2.58 -5.63
CA ARG A 62 17.83 3.11 -5.97
C ARG A 62 17.97 4.55 -5.46
N PRO A 63 19.06 4.91 -4.76
CA PRO A 63 19.27 6.28 -4.31
C PRO A 63 19.85 7.12 -5.46
N LYS A 64 18.99 7.56 -6.40
CA LYS A 64 19.06 8.85 -7.12
C LYS A 64 17.95 8.95 -8.18
N ARG A 65 17.19 10.05 -8.06
CA ARG A 65 16.23 10.70 -8.97
C ARG A 65 15.43 9.75 -9.87
N ASP A 66 14.18 9.56 -9.44
CA ASP A 66 13.03 9.17 -10.26
C ASP A 66 13.29 8.03 -11.22
N ASN A 67 13.07 6.81 -10.74
CA ASN A 67 12.45 5.72 -11.49
C ASN A 67 12.38 4.47 -10.60
N GLN A 68 11.31 4.34 -9.83
CA GLN A 68 10.92 3.04 -9.27
C GLN A 68 10.65 2.10 -10.46
N ARG A 69 11.56 1.15 -10.72
CA ARG A 69 11.26 0.05 -11.63
C ARG A 69 10.37 -0.93 -10.88
N CYS A 70 9.08 -0.90 -11.18
CA CYS A 70 8.15 -1.97 -10.80
C CYS A 70 8.58 -3.23 -11.57
N GLY A 71 9.06 -4.24 -10.85
CA GLY A 71 9.41 -5.52 -11.47
C GLY A 71 8.17 -6.16 -12.09
N LYS A 72 8.04 -6.11 -13.42
CA LYS A 72 6.99 -6.84 -14.15
C LYS A 72 7.31 -8.35 -14.15
N GLY A 73 6.96 -9.04 -13.08
CA GLY A 73 6.75 -10.49 -12.95
C GLY A 73 7.87 -11.45 -13.41
N PRO A 74 7.92 -12.69 -12.90
CA PRO A 74 8.67 -13.75 -13.56
C PRO A 74 7.96 -14.14 -14.87
N ARG A 75 8.60 -13.85 -16.01
CA ARG A 75 8.37 -14.59 -17.27
C ARG A 75 8.79 -16.06 -17.06
N PRO A 76 8.22 -17.02 -17.81
CA PRO A 76 8.04 -18.40 -17.35
C PRO A 76 9.38 -19.04 -16.98
N LEU A 77 9.34 -20.02 -16.07
CA LEU A 77 10.45 -20.92 -15.78
C LEU A 77 10.88 -21.63 -17.07
N ARG A 78 11.70 -20.98 -17.90
CA ARG A 78 12.53 -21.66 -18.88
C ARG A 78 13.40 -22.58 -18.03
N ARG A 79 13.15 -23.88 -18.10
CA ARG A 79 14.10 -24.90 -17.68
C ARG A 79 15.46 -24.46 -18.21
N CYS A 80 16.35 -24.03 -17.32
CA CYS A 80 17.77 -24.08 -17.62
C CYS A 80 18.07 -25.55 -17.85
N SER A 81 18.03 -25.98 -19.12
CA SER A 81 18.69 -27.19 -19.52
C SER A 81 20.13 -27.02 -19.05
N LEU A 82 20.52 -27.74 -18.00
CA LEU A 82 21.92 -27.95 -17.65
C LEU A 82 22.56 -28.62 -18.87
N SER A 83 23.07 -27.81 -19.80
CA SER A 83 24.06 -28.26 -20.75
C SER A 83 25.32 -28.51 -19.94
N ARG A 84 25.47 -29.77 -19.51
CA ARG A 84 26.72 -30.40 -19.07
C ARG A 84 27.87 -29.87 -19.92
N SER A 85 28.73 -29.02 -19.36
CA SER A 85 30.05 -28.80 -19.93
C SER A 85 31.00 -29.80 -19.28
N ARG A 86 31.60 -30.61 -20.15
CA ARG A 86 32.46 -31.73 -19.86
C ARG A 86 33.81 -31.27 -19.33
N HIS A 87 34.45 -32.19 -18.62
CA HIS A 87 35.84 -32.20 -18.17
C HIS A 87 36.82 -31.41 -19.06
N ARG A 88 37.73 -30.67 -18.40
CA ARG A 88 39.10 -30.53 -18.91
C ARG A 88 40.06 -30.96 -17.82
N THR A 89 40.59 -32.16 -18.02
CA THR A 89 41.75 -32.71 -17.37
C THR A 89 43.03 -32.07 -17.91
N SER A 90 44.01 -32.00 -17.01
CA SER A 90 45.45 -31.81 -17.17
C SER A 90 45.99 -30.43 -17.51
#